data_AF-A0A6C0KUE6-F1
#
_entry.id   AF-A0A6C0KUE6-F1
#
_cell.length_a   1.000
_cell.length_b   1.000
_cell.length_c   1.000
_cell.angle_alpha   90.00
_cell.angle_beta   90.00
_cell.angle_gamma   90.00
#
_symmetry.space_group_name_H-M   'P 1'
#
loop_
_entity.id
_entity.type
_entity.pdbx_description
1 polymer ?
#
loop_
_entity_poly.entity_id
_entity_poly.type
_entity_poly.pdbx_seq_one_letter_code
_entity_poly.pdbx_strand_id
1 'polypeptide(L)'
;MNQILLQLFHIIFVGGFLFYVGINRSDVKPFIFNILIGLGIIILCYHTYRAFTKTNPWINIIHIFIIAPLLIYIGYQREKTSRFAFEILLMLAIAAMGYNGYYLVKENLFKQ
;
A
#
# COMPACT_ATOMS: atom_id res chain seq x y z
N MET A 1 -7.31 12.48 12.61
CA MET A 1 -6.06 12.77 11.87
C MET A 1 -6.39 13.68 10.72
N ASN A 2 -5.54 14.68 10.45
CA ASN A 2 -5.71 15.59 9.32
C ASN A 2 -5.71 14.79 8.00
N GLN A 3 -6.74 14.97 7.16
CA GLN A 3 -6.91 14.21 5.91
C GLN A 3 -5.77 14.46 4.92
N ILE A 4 -5.25 15.69 4.89
CA ILE A 4 -4.12 16.06 4.05
C ILE A 4 -2.87 15.26 4.44
N LEU A 5 -2.60 15.17 5.75
CA LEU A 5 -1.47 14.38 6.25
C LEU A 5 -1.63 12.90 5.92
N LEU A 6 -2.85 12.36 5.99
CA LEU A 6 -3.11 10.97 5.64
C LEU A 6 -2.89 10.71 4.13
N GLN A 7 -3.34 11.60 3.26
CA GLN A 7 -3.13 11.51 1.82
C GLN A 7 -1.63 11.61 1.46
N LEU A 8 -0.93 12.61 2.01
CA LEU A 8 0.51 12.79 1.80
C LEU A 8 1.33 11.61 2.31
N PHE A 9 0.93 11.03 3.45
CA PHE A 9 1.56 9.81 3.96
C PHE A 9 1.47 8.65 2.96
N HIS A 10 0.28 8.45 2.36
CA HIS A 10 0.11 7.39 1.36
C HIS A 10 0.82 7.69 0.05
N ILE A 11 0.92 8.95 -0.37
CA ILE A 11 1.62 9.32 -1.61
C ILE A 11 3.13 9.14 -1.45
N ILE A 12 3.72 9.79 -0.45
CA ILE A 12 5.17 9.92 -0.31
C ILE A 12 5.77 8.64 0.28
N PHE A 13 5.21 8.15 1.39
CA PHE A 13 5.81 7.04 2.13
C PHE A 13 5.32 5.69 1.61
N VAL A 14 4.01 5.45 1.61
CA VAL A 14 3.46 4.14 1.20
C VAL A 14 3.69 3.92 -0.29
N GLY A 15 3.20 4.83 -1.13
CA GLY A 15 3.36 4.79 -2.57
C GLY A 15 4.84 4.74 -2.94
N GLY A 16 5.65 5.68 -2.42
CA GLY A 16 7.08 5.75 -2.75
C GLY A 16 7.84 4.46 -2.40
N PHE A 17 7.58 3.89 -1.22
CA PHE A 17 8.20 2.63 -0.81
C PHE A 17 7.78 1.46 -1.71
N LEU A 18 6.48 1.28 -1.97
CA LEU A 18 5.99 0.19 -2.80
C LEU A 18 6.45 0.33 -4.26
N PHE A 19 6.51 1.56 -4.78
CA PHE A 19 7.03 1.88 -6.11
C PHE A 19 8.51 1.55 -6.22
N TYR A 20 9.33 1.93 -5.23
CA TYR A 20 10.75 1.57 -5.15
C TYR A 20 10.95 0.06 -5.21
N VAL A 21 10.20 -0.70 -4.39
CA VAL A 21 10.28 -2.17 -4.37
C VAL A 21 9.84 -2.77 -5.72
N GLY A 22 8.77 -2.26 -6.30
CA GLY A 22 8.24 -2.74 -7.59
C GLY A 22 9.22 -2.57 -8.76
N ILE A 23 9.92 -1.43 -8.82
CA ILE A 23 10.91 -1.14 -9.88
C ILE A 23 12.21 -1.91 -9.65
N ASN A 24 12.74 -1.90 -8.43
CA ASN A 24 14.06 -2.43 -8.12
C ASN A 24 14.03 -3.93 -7.80
N ARG A 25 13.06 -4.68 -8.32
CA ARG A 25 12.78 -6.09 -7.96
C ARG A 25 13.99 -7.02 -7.88
N SER A 26 15.00 -6.83 -8.73
CA SER A 26 16.21 -7.66 -8.80
C SER A 26 17.34 -7.22 -7.88
N ASP A 27 17.22 -6.04 -7.26
CA ASP A 27 18.25 -5.39 -6.42
C ASP A 27 17.68 -4.94 -5.06
N VAL A 28 16.53 -5.49 -4.67
CA VAL A 28 15.95 -5.23 -3.34
C VAL A 28 16.82 -5.90 -2.28
N LYS A 29 17.31 -5.10 -1.32
CA LYS A 29 18.11 -5.62 -0.20
C LYS A 29 17.31 -6.64 0.63
N PRO A 30 17.93 -7.75 1.11
CA PRO A 30 17.21 -8.83 1.80
C PRO A 30 16.35 -8.41 2.99
N PHE A 31 16.76 -7.38 3.76
CA PHE A 31 16.00 -6.92 4.92
C PHE A 31 14.66 -6.26 4.55
N ILE A 32 14.52 -5.74 3.33
CA ILE A 32 13.28 -5.11 2.85
C ILE A 32 12.15 -6.14 2.77
N PHE A 33 12.45 -7.41 2.46
CA PHE A 33 11.44 -8.46 2.46
C PHE A 33 10.84 -8.71 3.85
N ASN A 34 11.66 -8.62 4.91
CA ASN A 34 11.17 -8.71 6.29
C ASN A 34 10.28 -7.50 6.64
N ILE A 35 10.63 -6.31 6.13
CA ILE A 35 9.80 -5.11 6.26
C ILE A 35 8.45 -5.30 5.55
N LEU A 36 8.43 -5.89 4.35
CA LEU A 36 7.19 -6.17 3.62
C LEU A 36 6.27 -7.13 4.38
N ILE A 37 6.81 -8.20 4.97
CA ILE A 37 6.02 -9.10 5.84
C ILE A 37 5.46 -8.34 7.03
N GLY A 38 6.32 -7.60 7.75
CA GLY A 38 5.92 -6.84 8.93
C GLY A 38 4.81 -5.83 8.61
N LEU A 39 4.97 -5.06 7.54
CA LEU A 39 3.96 -4.12 7.06
C LEU A 39 2.67 -4.83 6.64
N GLY A 40 2.77 -5.94 5.92
CA GLY A 40 1.61 -6.72 5.51
C GLY A 40 0.79 -7.23 6.70
N ILE A 41 1.45 -7.74 7.74
CA ILE A 41 0.77 -8.17 8.99
C ILE A 41 0.13 -6.97 9.71
N ILE A 42 0.84 -5.86 9.87
CA ILE A 42 0.31 -4.66 10.53
C ILE A 42 -0.91 -4.13 9.78
N ILE A 43 -0.82 -4.01 8.45
CA ILE A 43 -1.92 -3.57 7.58
C ILE A 43 -3.11 -4.52 7.71
N LEU A 44 -2.88 -5.83 7.66
CA LEU A 44 -3.94 -6.83 7.81
C LEU A 44 -4.68 -6.67 9.14
N CYS A 45 -3.96 -6.62 10.26
CA CYS A 45 -4.56 -6.48 11.59
C CYS A 45 -5.30 -5.13 11.74
N TYR A 46 -4.65 -4.02 11.36
CA TYR A 46 -5.23 -2.69 11.48
C TYR A 46 -6.50 -2.53 10.65
N HIS A 47 -6.47 -2.92 9.37
CA HIS A 47 -7.62 -2.76 8.50
C HIS A 47 -8.72 -3.76 8.80
N THR A 48 -8.40 -4.96 9.29
CA THR A 48 -9.41 -5.91 9.79
C THR A 48 -10.21 -5.29 10.93
N TYR A 49 -9.53 -4.77 11.98
CA TYR A 49 -10.21 -4.07 13.07
C TYR A 49 -11.06 -2.89 12.56
N ARG A 50 -10.50 -2.09 11.65
CA ARG A 50 -11.17 -0.90 11.12
C ARG A 50 -12.34 -1.23 10.17
N ALA A 51 -12.35 -2.41 9.56
CA ALA A 51 -13.45 -2.85 8.70
C ALA A 51 -14.72 -3.11 9.50
N PHE A 52 -14.61 -3.69 10.70
CA PHE A 52 -15.76 -3.95 11.58
C PHE A 52 -16.39 -2.71 12.21
N THR A 53 -15.68 -1.58 12.20
CA THR A 53 -16.12 -0.32 12.85
C THR A 53 -16.64 0.73 11.88
N LYS A 54 -16.56 0.50 10.56
CA LYS A 54 -16.89 1.46 9.51
C LYS A 54 -18.12 1.03 8.72
N THR A 55 -19.02 1.97 8.43
CA THR A 55 -20.21 1.74 7.60
C THR A 55 -19.90 1.44 6.14
N ASN A 56 -18.87 2.09 5.58
CA ASN A 56 -18.35 1.78 4.24
C ASN A 56 -16.86 1.42 4.32
N PRO A 57 -16.52 0.14 4.51
CA PRO A 57 -15.15 -0.30 4.75
C PRO A 57 -14.38 -0.65 3.46
N TRP A 58 -14.81 -0.21 2.28
CA TRP A 58 -14.24 -0.68 1.01
C TRP A 58 -12.71 -0.53 0.90
N ILE A 59 -12.15 0.59 1.39
CA ILE A 59 -10.69 0.79 1.45
C ILE A 59 -10.04 -0.28 2.34
N ASN A 60 -10.65 -0.58 3.49
CA ASN A 60 -10.14 -1.60 4.40
C ASN A 60 -10.19 -3.00 3.74
N ILE A 61 -11.25 -3.31 3.00
CA ILE A 61 -11.41 -4.58 2.27
C ILE A 61 -10.28 -4.76 1.26
N ILE A 62 -9.94 -3.74 0.47
CA ILE A 62 -8.82 -3.81 -0.48
C ILE A 62 -7.49 -4.08 0.25
N HIS A 63 -7.29 -3.45 1.41
CA HIS A 63 -6.07 -3.68 2.18
C HIS A 63 -5.99 -5.11 2.73
N ILE A 64 -7.10 -5.67 3.19
CA ILE A 64 -7.19 -7.02 3.77
C ILE A 64 -6.98 -8.11 2.70
N PHE A 65 -7.64 -7.98 1.55
CA PHE A 65 -7.68 -9.07 0.55
C PHE A 65 -6.66 -8.93 -0.57
N ILE A 66 -6.11 -7.73 -0.80
CA ILE A 66 -5.19 -7.48 -1.91
C ILE A 66 -3.83 -7.01 -1.41
N ILE A 67 -3.78 -5.87 -0.71
CA ILE A 67 -2.49 -5.25 -0.36
C ILE A 67 -1.72 -6.10 0.65
N ALA A 68 -2.30 -6.43 1.80
CA ALA A 68 -1.60 -7.20 2.83
C ALA A 68 -1.16 -8.59 2.34
N PRO A 69 -2.02 -9.41 1.69
CA PRO A 69 -1.61 -10.70 1.16
C PRO A 69 -0.47 -10.59 0.14
N LEU A 70 -0.50 -9.57 -0.72
CA LEU A 70 0.58 -9.34 -1.69
C LEU A 70 1.90 -9.00 -1.01
N LEU A 71 1.91 -8.10 -0.03
CA LEU A 71 3.13 -7.73 0.70
C LEU A 71 3.72 -8.93 1.45
N ILE A 72 2.86 -9.71 2.12
CA ILE A 72 3.27 -10.93 2.82
C ILE A 72 3.83 -11.95 1.82
N TYR A 73 3.15 -12.16 0.69
CA TYR A 73 3.60 -13.08 -0.35
C TYR A 73 4.97 -12.72 -0.93
N ILE A 74 5.16 -11.46 -1.33
CA ILE A 74 6.44 -10.97 -1.87
C ILE A 74 7.54 -11.08 -0.81
N GLY A 75 7.25 -10.69 0.43
CA GLY A 75 8.21 -10.78 1.51
C GLY A 75 8.58 -12.22 1.89
N TYR A 76 7.63 -13.16 1.80
CA TYR A 76 7.86 -14.58 2.08
C TYR A 76 8.66 -15.26 0.95
N GLN A 77 8.32 -15.00 -0.31
CA GLN A 77 8.99 -15.60 -1.46
C GLN A 77 10.32 -14.94 -1.81
N ARG A 78 10.54 -13.69 -1.39
CA ARG A 78 11.80 -12.94 -1.55
C ARG A 78 12.22 -12.91 -3.03
N GLU A 79 13.47 -13.29 -3.32
CA GLU A 79 14.05 -13.36 -4.66
C GLU A 79 13.33 -14.35 -5.59
N LYS A 80 12.59 -15.33 -5.05
CA LYS A 80 11.81 -16.29 -5.84
C LYS A 80 10.44 -15.76 -6.25
N THR A 81 10.07 -14.56 -5.81
CA THR A 81 8.81 -13.92 -6.15
C THR A 81 8.70 -13.76 -7.67
N SER A 82 7.57 -14.17 -8.23
CA SER A 82 7.32 -14.01 -9.66
C SER A 82 7.30 -12.53 -10.06
N ARG A 83 7.79 -12.25 -11.27
CA ARG A 83 7.74 -10.91 -11.87
C ARG A 83 6.34 -10.28 -11.81
N PHE A 84 5.31 -11.10 -12.03
CA PHE A 84 3.92 -10.67 -11.99
C PHE A 84 3.54 -10.02 -10.64
N ALA A 85 3.96 -10.59 -9.51
CA ALA A 85 3.61 -10.03 -8.20
C ALA A 85 4.24 -8.64 -7.97
N PHE A 86 5.47 -8.41 -8.44
CA PHE A 86 6.10 -7.09 -8.39
C PHE A 86 5.40 -6.08 -9.32
N GLU A 87 4.91 -6.51 -10.48
CA GLU A 87 4.15 -5.64 -11.39
C GLU A 87 2.79 -5.26 -10.80
N ILE A 88 2.10 -6.20 -10.14
CA ILE A 88 0.89 -5.89 -9.37
C ILE A 88 1.20 -4.92 -8.22
N LEU A 89 2.31 -5.11 -7.51
CA LEU A 89 2.74 -4.18 -6.46
C LEU A 89 2.95 -2.77 -7.00
N LEU A 90 3.60 -2.65 -8.16
CA LEU A 90 3.85 -1.38 -8.83
C LEU A 90 2.54 -0.72 -9.28
N MET A 91 1.61 -1.48 -9.86
CA MET A 91 0.28 -0.98 -10.24
C MET A 91 -0.49 -0.47 -9.02
N LEU A 92 -0.46 -1.19 -7.90
CA LEU A 92 -1.11 -0.77 -6.66
C LEU A 92 -0.43 0.46 -6.04
N ALA A 93 0.89 0.59 -6.15
CA ALA A 93 1.61 1.79 -5.71
C ALA A 93 1.14 3.04 -6.49
N ILE A 94 1.06 2.94 -7.83
CA ILE A 94 0.56 4.01 -8.69
C ILE A 94 -0.91 4.31 -8.39
N ALA A 95 -1.76 3.28 -8.23
CA ALA A 95 -3.17 3.44 -7.87
C ALA A 95 -3.33 4.14 -6.51
N ALA A 96 -2.52 3.78 -5.51
CA ALA A 96 -2.53 4.43 -4.21
C ALA A 96 -2.12 5.90 -4.29
N MET A 97 -1.04 6.21 -5.03
CA MET A 97 -0.63 7.60 -5.25
C MET A 97 -1.70 8.40 -6.00
N GLY A 98 -2.27 7.84 -7.07
CA GLY A 98 -3.29 8.51 -7.89
C GLY A 98 -4.60 8.75 -7.13
N TYR A 99 -5.08 7.74 -6.41
CA TYR A 99 -6.29 7.85 -5.59
C TYR A 99 -6.11 8.92 -4.49
N ASN A 100 -5.01 8.88 -3.74
CA ASN A 100 -4.76 9.86 -2.69
C ASN A 100 -4.46 11.26 -3.26
N GLY A 101 -3.79 11.34 -4.41
CA GLY A 101 -3.54 12.59 -5.13
C GLY A 101 -4.85 13.24 -5.59
N TYR A 102 -5.79 12.46 -6.13
CA TYR A 102 -7.12 12.94 -6.48
C TYR A 102 -7.85 13.54 -5.27
N TYR A 103 -7.86 12.85 -4.12
CA TYR A 103 -8.52 13.38 -2.91
C TYR A 103 -7.79 14.57 -2.30
N LEU A 104 -6.46 14.61 -2.38
CA LEU A 104 -5.66 15.77 -1.97
C LEU A 104 -6.02 17.01 -2.78
N VAL A 105 -6.18 16.88 -4.09
CA VAL A 105 -6.60 17.99 -4.95
C VAL A 105 -8.06 18.33 -4.70
N LYS A 106 -8.95 17.33 -4.70
CA LYS A 106 -10.40 17.52 -4.53
C LYS A 106 -10.76 18.23 -3.24
N GLU A 107 -10.18 17.80 -2.12
CA GLU A 107 -10.53 18.32 -0.81
C GLU A 107 -9.95 19.71 -0.53
N ASN A 108 -8.94 20.14 -1.29
CA ASN A 108 -8.29 21.44 -1.10
C ASN A 108 -8.62 22.49 -2.17
N LEU A 109 -8.88 22.09 -3.42
CA LEU A 109 -9.16 23.02 -4.53
C LEU A 109 -10.64 23.19 -4.84
N PHE A 110 -11.47 22.18 -4.59
CA PHE A 110 -12.89 22.17 -5.00
C PHE A 110 -13.87 22.17 -3.83
N LYS A 111 -13.38 22.39 -2.60
CA LYS A 111 -14.20 22.74 -1.43
C LYS A 111 -14.34 24.27 -1.27
N GLN A 112 -14.56 24.98 -2.38
CA GLN A 112 -15.13 26.33 -2.37
C GLN A 112 -16.64 26.22 -2.55
#